data_AF-A0A8T5T7I8-F1
#
_entry.id   AF-A0A8T5T7I8-F1
#
_cell.length_a   1.000
_cell.length_b   1.000
_cell.length_c   1.000
_cell.angle_alpha   90.00
_cell.angle_beta   90.00
_cell.angle_gamma   90.00
#
_symmetry.space_group_name_H-M   'P 1'
#
loop_
_entity.id
_entity.type
_entity.pdbx_description
1 polymer ?
#
loop_
_entity_poly.entity_id
_entity_poly.type
_entity_poly.pdbx_seq_one_letter_code
_entity_poly.pdbx_strand_id
1 'polypeptide(L)' 'MISIEEFNNKPEYPDPDEMNAGIGRVLWGKNGKPFSMGRLIKSFMKKRIFGGK' A
#
# COMPACT_ATOMS: atom_id res chain seq x y z
N MET A 1 21.70 23.47 -10.06
CA MET A 1 22.34 22.24 -9.57
C MET A 1 21.80 21.99 -8.18
N ILE A 2 21.26 20.80 -7.92
CA ILE A 2 20.88 20.36 -6.56
C ILE A 2 22.18 20.18 -5.78
N SER A 3 22.28 20.70 -4.55
CA SER A 3 23.51 20.57 -3.76
C SER A 3 23.72 19.11 -3.34
N ILE A 4 24.97 18.68 -3.13
CA ILE A 4 25.29 17.34 -2.62
C ILE A 4 24.59 17.07 -1.27
N GLU A 5 24.36 18.12 -0.48
CA GLU A 5 23.62 18.04 0.79
C GLU A 5 22.12 17.75 0.59
N GLU A 6 21.48 18.31 -0.45
CA GLU A 6 20.08 18.02 -0.79
C GLU A 6 19.92 16.60 -1.38
N PHE A 7 20.91 16.10 -2.11
CA PHE A 7 20.87 14.73 -2.64
C PHE A 7 21.07 13.66 -1.56
N ASN A 8 21.87 13.96 -0.52
CA ASN A 8 22.08 13.08 0.63
C ASN A 8 20.91 13.12 1.62
N ASN A 9 20.15 14.21 1.66
CA ASN A 9 18.91 14.34 2.44
C ASN A 9 17.68 13.70 1.76
N LYS A 10 17.89 12.71 0.88
CA LYS A 10 16.74 11.96 0.34
C LYS A 10 16.04 11.26 1.50
N PRO A 11 14.71 11.36 1.61
CA PRO A 11 13.99 10.55 2.57
C PRO A 11 14.34 9.09 2.29
N GLU A 12 14.71 8.36 3.34
CA GLU A 12 14.87 6.92 3.25
C GLU A 12 13.51 6.36 2.84
N TYR A 13 13.43 5.90 1.60
CA TYR A 13 12.19 5.33 1.11
C TYR A 13 11.99 3.98 1.79
N PRO A 14 10.81 3.73 2.38
CA PRO A 14 10.53 2.42 2.96
C PRO A 14 10.64 1.36 1.88
N ASP A 15 11.08 0.17 2.29
CA ASP A 15 11.12 -0.98 1.39
C ASP A 15 9.71 -1.23 0.80
N PRO A 16 9.59 -1.65 -0.48
CA PRO A 16 8.30 -1.95 -1.08
C PRO A 16 7.40 -2.86 -0.23
N ASP A 17 7.97 -3.81 0.52
CA ASP A 17 7.20 -4.69 1.41
C ASP A 17 6.63 -3.94 2.63
N GLU A 18 7.39 -3.01 3.20
CA GLU A 18 6.93 -2.13 4.29
C GLU A 18 5.83 -1.18 3.81
N MET A 19 6.00 -0.62 2.61
CA MET A 19 4.98 0.21 1.96
C MET A 19 3.69 -0.60 1.75
N ASN A 20 3.79 -1.81 1.20
CA ASN A 20 2.64 -2.66 0.94
C ASN A 20 1.96 -3.13 2.24
N ALA A 21 2.72 -3.43 3.29
CA ALA A 21 2.18 -3.75 4.60
C ALA A 21 1.43 -2.55 5.20
N GLY A 22 2.01 -1.34 5.11
CA GLY A 22 1.39 -0.09 5.55
C GLY A 22 0.08 0.20 4.82
N ILE A 23 0.09 0.13 3.49
CA ILE A 23 -1.12 0.32 2.66
C ILE A 23 -2.17 -0.75 3.00
N GLY A 24 -1.76 -2.01 3.17
CA GLY A 24 -2.64 -3.10 3.57
C GLY A 24 -3.31 -2.85 4.91
N ARG A 25 -2.57 -2.32 5.89
CA ARG A 25 -3.10 -1.94 7.21
C ARG A 25 -4.13 -0.81 7.13
N VAL A 26 -3.91 0.19 6.28
CA VAL A 26 -4.85 1.30 6.07
C VAL A 26 -6.15 0.80 5.42
N LEU A 27 -6.04 -0.03 4.38
CA LEU A 27 -7.21 -0.49 3.62
C LEU A 27 -8.02 -1.57 4.34
N TRP A 28 -7.37 -2.45 5.10
CA TRP A 28 -7.98 -3.66 5.66
C TRP A 28 -7.94 -3.74 7.20
N GLY A 29 -7.32 -2.77 7.88
CA GLY A 29 -7.22 -2.71 9.34
C GLY A 29 -5.93 -3.33 9.91
N LYS A 30 -5.78 -3.28 11.25
CA LYS A 30 -4.53 -3.62 11.99
C LYS A 30 -3.96 -5.01 11.67
N ASN A 31 -4.82 -6.00 11.41
CA ASN A 31 -4.44 -7.38 11.07
C ASN A 31 -4.63 -7.67 9.56
N GLY A 32 -4.71 -6.61 8.75
CA GLY A 32 -4.86 -6.67 7.31
C GLY A 32 -3.64 -7.31 6.65
N LYS A 33 -3.89 -8.15 5.65
CA LYS A 33 -2.80 -8.69 4.82
C LYS A 33 -2.16 -7.55 4.00
N PRO A 34 -0.88 -7.68 3.58
CA PRO A 34 -0.24 -6.68 2.73
C PRO A 34 -1.05 -6.36 1.47
N PHE A 35 -0.92 -5.12 1.01
CA PHE A 35 -1.51 -4.67 -0.23
C PHE A 35 -0.97 -5.46 -1.42
N SER A 36 -1.86 -5.78 -2.35
CA SER A 36 -1.49 -6.22 -3.69
C SER A 36 -2.62 -5.87 -4.65
N MET A 37 -2.28 -5.61 -5.91
CA MET A 37 -3.26 -5.25 -6.93
C MET A 37 -4.33 -6.34 -7.12
N GLY A 38 -3.91 -7.61 -7.12
CA GLY A 38 -4.85 -8.74 -7.21
C GLY A 38 -5.85 -8.79 -6.04
N ARG A 39 -5.43 -8.40 -4.82
CA ARG A 39 -6.34 -8.31 -3.67
C ARG A 39 -7.30 -7.14 -3.82
N LEU A 40 -6.84 -5.99 -4.29
CA LEU A 40 -7.70 -4.84 -4.55
C LEU A 40 -8.82 -5.21 -5.54
N ILE A 41 -8.45 -5.79 -6.69
CA ILE A 41 -9.41 -6.25 -7.71
C ILE A 41 -10.38 -7.28 -7.11
N LYS A 42 -9.86 -8.28 -6.38
CA LYS A 42 -10.70 -9.30 -5.74
C LYS A 42 -11.66 -8.70 -4.72
N SER A 43 -11.26 -7.68 -3.95
CA SER A 43 -12.13 -6.97 -3.01
C SER A 43 -13.26 -6.24 -3.73
N PHE A 44 -12.97 -5.55 -4.84
CA PHE A 44 -14.01 -4.92 -5.67
C PHE A 44 -14.97 -5.95 -6.27
N MET A 45 -14.44 -7.04 -6.83
CA MET A 45 -15.25 -8.12 -7.39
C MET A 45 -16.11 -8.79 -6.33
N LYS A 46 -15.56 -9.07 -5.13
CA LYS A 46 -16.31 -9.62 -4.00
C LYS A 46 -17.44 -8.68 -3.57
N LYS A 47 -17.18 -7.37 -3.46
CA LYS A 47 -18.22 -6.39 -3.15
C LYS A 47 -19.30 -6.35 -4.23
N ARG A 48 -18.93 -6.46 -5.51
CA ARG A 48 -19.88 -6.51 -6.62
C ARG A 48 -20.74 -7.78 -6.60
N ILE A 49 -20.16 -8.93 -6.30
CA ILE A 49 -20.86 -10.23 -6.32
C ILE A 49 -21.72 -10.43 -5.05
N PHE A 50 -21.20 -10.05 -3.88
CA PHE A 50 -21.79 -10.38 -2.59
C PHE A 50 -22.35 -9.17 -1.81
N GLY A 51 -22.03 -7.94 -2.23
CA GLY A 51 -22.41 -6.70 -1.54
C GLY A 51 -23.65 -6.00 -2.10
N GLY A 52 -24.49 -6.73 -2.86
CA GLY A 52 -25.82 -6.30 -3.28
C GLY A 52 -26.94 -6.73 -2.32
N LYS A 53 -26.69 -6.69 -1.01
CA LYS A 53 -27.73 -6.82 0.03
C LYS A 53 -27.75 -5.56 0.88
#